data_AF-A0A0B1SB31-F1
#
_entry.id   AF-A0A0B1SB31-F1
#
_cell.length_a   1.000
_cell.length_b   1.000
_cell.length_c   1.000
_cell.angle_alpha   90.00
_cell.angle_beta   90.00
_cell.angle_gamma   90.00
#
_symmetry.space_group_name_H-M   'P 1'
#
loop_
_entity.id
_entity.type
_entity.pdbx_description
1 polymer ?
#
loop_
_entity_poly.entity_id
_entity_poly.type
_entity_poly.pdbx_seq_one_letter_code
_entity_poly.pdbx_strand_id
1 'polypeptide(L)' 'MLNAIYSKFDDVINKNQAYKVETIGDAYMVVSGIPEENGTRHIMHIADTALEIMEV' A
#
# COMPACT_ATOMS: atom_id res chain seq x y z
N MET A 1 11.55 -7.91 -14.67
CA MET A 1 10.51 -6.92 -15.00
C MET A 1 9.46 -6.82 -13.89
N LEU A 2 8.89 -7.93 -13.41
CA LEU A 2 7.98 -7.95 -12.25
C LEU A 2 8.58 -7.33 -10.97
N ASN A 3 9.83 -7.64 -10.65
CA ASN A 3 10.48 -7.14 -9.43
C ASN A 3 10.54 -5.60 -9.35
N ALA A 4 10.69 -4.91 -10.49
CA ALA A 4 10.73 -3.45 -10.51
C ALA A 4 9.35 -2.83 -10.23
N ILE A 5 8.28 -3.49 -10.66
CA ILE A 5 6.90 -3.08 -10.38
C ILE A 5 6.59 -3.27 -8.89
N TYR A 6 6.98 -4.42 -8.31
CA TYR A 6 6.80 -4.66 -6.88
C TYR A 6 7.59 -3.67 -6.01
N SER A 7 8.81 -3.30 -6.41
CA SER A 7 9.57 -2.26 -5.70
C SER A 7 8.87 -0.90 -5.74
N LYS A 8 8.31 -0.50 -6.89
CA LYS A 8 7.55 0.76 -6.98
C LYS A 8 6.27 0.72 -6.13
N PHE A 9 5.57 -0.41 -6.08
CA PHE A 9 4.40 -0.55 -5.22
C PHE A 9 4.77 -0.47 -3.73
N ASP A 10 5.89 -1.08 -3.32
CA ASP A 10 6.41 -0.95 -1.97
C ASP A 10 6.75 0.51 -1.63
N ASP A 11 7.31 1.28 -2.57
CA ASP A 11 7.60 2.70 -2.36
C ASP A 11 6.32 3.52 -2.12
N VAL A 12 5.27 3.29 -2.91
CA VAL A 12 3.95 3.95 -2.77
C VAL A 12 3.29 3.60 -1.44
N ILE A 13 3.34 2.33 -1.03
CA ILE A 13 2.77 1.84 0.24
C ILE A 13 3.48 2.48 1.43
N ASN A 14 4.82 2.52 1.40
CA ASN A 14 5.62 3.15 2.45
C ASN A 14 5.36 4.66 2.52
N LYS A 15 5.24 5.34 1.37
CA LYS A 15 4.96 6.78 1.29
C LYS A 15 3.62 7.13 1.93
N ASN A 16 2.61 6.31 1.71
CA ASN A 16 1.25 6.55 2.21
C ASN A 16 1.00 5.98 3.61
N GLN A 17 2.05 5.60 4.35
CA GLN A 17 1.94 5.00 5.71
C GLN A 17 0.98 3.81 5.77
N ALA A 18 0.89 3.06 4.67
CA ALA A 18 0.12 1.85 4.60
C ALA A 18 1.02 0.65 4.93
N TYR A 19 0.45 -0.35 5.58
CA TYR A 19 1.14 -1.55 6.00
C TYR A 19 0.92 -2.67 4.98
N LYS A 20 2.01 -3.26 4.49
CA LYS A 20 1.95 -4.46 3.67
C LYS A 20 1.71 -5.67 4.58
N VAL A 21 0.55 -6.30 4.46
CA VAL A 21 0.14 -7.38 5.37
C VAL A 21 0.90 -8.67 5.09
N GLU A 22 0.99 -9.06 3.81
CA GLU A 22 1.87 -10.07 3.19
C GLU A 22 1.30 -10.43 1.80
N THR A 23 2.12 -10.95 0.90
CA THR A 23 1.68 -11.40 -0.44
C THR A 23 1.14 -12.83 -0.39
N ILE A 24 -0.12 -13.04 -0.81
CA ILE A 24 -0.67 -14.38 -1.04
C ILE A 24 -0.65 -14.63 -2.55
N GLY A 25 0.37 -15.34 -3.03
CA GLY A 25 0.51 -15.64 -4.46
C GLY A 25 0.77 -14.38 -5.29
N ASP A 26 -0.17 -14.06 -6.19
CA ASP A 26 -0.16 -12.88 -7.06
C ASP A 26 -0.91 -11.67 -6.48
N ALA A 27 -1.56 -11.82 -5.32
CA ALA A 27 -2.29 -10.74 -4.67
C ALA A 27 -1.38 -9.87 -3.79
N TYR A 28 -1.49 -8.55 -3.95
CA TYR A 28 -0.85 -7.54 -3.10
C TYR A 28 -1.87 -7.00 -2.10
N MET A 29 -1.66 -7.26 -0.80
CA MET A 29 -2.56 -6.81 0.26
C MET A 29 -1.95 -5.67 1.06
N VAL A 30 -2.71 -4.59 1.19
CA VAL A 30 -2.33 -3.34 1.87
C VAL A 30 -3.42 -2.94 2.84
N VAL A 31 -3.03 -2.56 4.06
CA VAL A 31 -3.95 -2.11 5.12
C VAL A 31 -3.39 -0.85 5.76
N SER A 32 -4.24 0.12 6.04
CA SER A 32 -3.85 1.33 6.77
C SER A 32 -4.46 1.34 8.17
N GLY A 33 -3.72 1.85 9.17
CA GLY A 33 -4.14 1.87 10.57
C GLY A 33 -3.68 0.67 11.40
N ILE A 34 -2.67 -0.07 10.93
CA ILE A 34 -1.96 -1.10 11.68
C ILE A 34 -0.44 -0.89 11.55
N PRO A 35 0.38 -1.26 12.56
CA PRO A 35 -0.03 -1.73 13.89
C PRO A 35 -0.59 -0.62 14.78
N GLU A 36 -0.42 0.65 14.39
CA GLU A 36 -0.97 1.81 15.10
C GLU A 36 -2.24 2.32 14.41
N GLU A 37 -3.31 2.50 15.19
CA GLU A 37 -4.55 3.09 14.69
C GLU A 37 -4.31 4.54 14.25
N ASN A 38 -4.67 4.86 13.01
CA ASN A 38 -4.51 6.20 12.46
C ASN A 38 -5.81 7.02 12.46
N GLY A 39 -6.78 6.64 13.29
CA GLY A 39 -8.06 7.32 13.43
C GLY A 39 -8.90 7.20 12.16
N THR A 40 -9.38 8.31 11.60
CA THR A 40 -10.16 8.33 10.34
C THR A 40 -9.29 8.42 9.09
N ARG A 41 -7.95 8.45 9.23
CA ARG A 41 -7.04 8.65 8.11
C ARG A 41 -6.80 7.39 7.27
N HIS A 42 -7.13 6.21 7.79
CA HIS A 42 -6.99 4.94 7.05
C HIS A 42 -7.65 4.97 5.67
N ILE A 43 -8.83 5.60 5.55
CA ILE A 43 -9.54 5.71 4.27
C ILE A 43 -8.75 6.54 3.27
N MET A 44 -8.22 7.69 3.70
CA MET A 44 -7.43 8.59 2.85
C MET A 44 -6.15 7.88 2.38
N HIS A 45 -5.40 7.28 3.30
CA HIS A 45 -4.16 6.56 2.97
C HIS A 45 -4.38 5.39 2.00
N ILE A 46 -5.48 4.63 2.14
CA ILE A 46 -5.82 3.54 1.21
C ILE A 46 -6.22 4.09 -0.16
N ALA A 47 -7.04 5.16 -0.20
CA ALA A 47 -7.46 5.78 -1.44
C ALA A 47 -6.27 6.36 -2.23
N ASP A 48 -5.38 7.10 -1.54
CA ASP A 48 -4.18 7.68 -2.15
C ASP A 48 -3.22 6.59 -2.64
N THR A 49 -3.03 5.52 -1.84
CA THR A 49 -2.23 4.36 -2.26
C THR A 49 -2.79 3.70 -3.53
N ALA A 50 -4.11 3.52 -3.61
CA ALA A 50 -4.75 2.90 -4.78
C ALA A 50 -4.62 3.78 -6.03
N LEU A 51 -4.79 5.10 -5.89
CA LEU A 51 -4.62 6.06 -6.99
C LEU A 51 -3.19 6.07 -7.49
N GLU A 52 -2.21 6.17 -6.60
CA GLU A 52 -0.78 6.17 -6.97
C GLU A 52 -0.35 4.85 -7.61
N ILE A 53 -0.88 3.70 -7.15
CA ILE A 53 -0.61 2.40 -7.78
C ILE A 53 -1.14 2.33 -9.23
N MET A 54 -2.25 3.00 -9.55
CA MET A 54 -2.77 3.04 -10.92
C MET A 54 -1.93 3.90 -11.88
N GLU A 55 -1.14 4.83 -11.35
CA GLU A 55 -0.28 5.74 -12.13
C GLU A 55 1.15 5.21 -12.37
N VAL A 56 1.51 4.05 -11.77
CA VAL A 56 2.86 3.44 -11.75
C VAL A 56 3.20 2.62 -13.00
#